data_AF-A0A7X8BXG0-F1
#
_entry.id   AF-A0A7X8BXG0-F1
#
_cell.length_a   1.000
_cell.length_b   1.000
_cell.length_c   1.000
_cell.angle_alpha   90.00
_cell.angle_beta   90.00
_cell.angle_gamma   90.00
#
_symmetry.space_group_name_H-M   'P 1'
#
loop_
_entity.id
_entity.type
_entity.pdbx_description
1 polymer ?
#
loop_
_entity_poly.entity_id
_entity_poly.type
_entity_poly.pdbx_seq_one_letter_code
_entity_poly.pdbx_strand_id
1 'polypeptide(L)'
;MKNKTIIYLFVLLLFASCGKNRKRQHDLDEISNMKKEFEQSIVAANYDVNKANKLVVLYDQFIEEYPKDSLIPEMMIAKAIIQASYLGETKNAVSDLVQISEKFPKSPQAPQGLFLAADFYQSKLKDFDNARKCYQKMIEDYPKDPLTPQAKILLQNLGKTPEELLEIILQKKGLEDISHESVTPEKK
;
A
#
# COMPACT_ATOMS: atom_id res chain seq x y z
N MET A 1 39.68 -38.81 6.56
CA MET A 1 38.92 -38.57 5.30
C MET A 1 37.66 -37.70 5.47
N LYS A 2 37.05 -37.59 6.67
CA LYS A 2 35.82 -36.79 6.88
C LYS A 2 35.97 -35.26 6.72
N ASN A 3 37.16 -34.69 6.97
CA ASN A 3 37.36 -33.23 6.95
C ASN A 3 37.47 -32.62 5.53
N LYS A 4 37.89 -33.40 4.53
CA LYS A 4 37.96 -32.90 3.14
C LYS A 4 36.56 -32.73 2.54
N THR A 5 35.63 -33.63 2.85
CA THR A 5 34.23 -33.56 2.38
C THR A 5 33.50 -32.33 2.93
N ILE A 6 33.77 -31.92 4.17
CA ILE A 6 33.19 -30.71 4.78
C ILE A 6 33.67 -29.44 4.07
N ILE A 7 34.95 -29.38 3.69
CA ILE A 7 35.52 -28.24 2.96
C ILE A 7 34.91 -28.11 1.55
N TYR A 8 34.73 -29.22 0.83
CA TYR A 8 34.06 -29.20 -0.48
C TYR A 8 32.59 -28.78 -0.39
N LEU A 9 31.88 -29.19 0.67
CA LEU A 9 30.49 -28.78 0.92
C LEU A 9 30.37 -27.27 1.17
N PHE A 10 31.33 -26.69 1.90
CA PHE A 10 31.36 -25.26 2.22
C PHE A 10 31.72 -24.39 1.01
N VAL A 11 32.62 -24.86 0.14
CA VAL A 11 33.00 -24.16 -1.10
C VAL A 11 31.85 -24.18 -2.13
N LEU A 12 31.10 -25.28 -2.26
CA LEU A 12 29.92 -25.37 -3.15
C LEU A 12 28.79 -24.42 -2.75
N LEU A 13 28.57 -24.19 -1.44
CA LEU A 13 27.57 -23.24 -0.91
C LEU A 13 27.91 -21.78 -1.26
N LEU A 14 29.20 -21.41 -1.35
CA LEU A 14 29.62 -20.04 -1.68
C LEU A 14 29.37 -19.69 -3.16
N PHE A 15 29.55 -20.64 -4.09
CA PHE A 15 29.30 -20.39 -5.52
C PHE A 15 27.80 -20.29 -5.86
N ALA A 16 26.94 -21.08 -5.22
CA ALA A 16 25.49 -20.99 -5.42
C ALA A 16 24.91 -19.65 -4.94
N SER A 17 25.42 -19.11 -3.83
CA SER A 17 24.99 -17.81 -3.28
C SER A 17 25.37 -16.64 -4.20
N CYS A 18 26.58 -16.65 -4.77
CA CYS A 18 27.02 -15.63 -5.73
C CYS A 18 26.19 -15.59 -7.02
N GLY A 19 25.76 -16.76 -7.54
CA GLY A 19 24.90 -16.83 -8.72
C GLY A 19 23.50 -16.26 -8.47
N LYS A 20 22.88 -16.62 -7.34
CA LYS A 20 21.55 -16.13 -6.96
C LYS A 20 21.54 -14.61 -6.72
N ASN A 21 22.57 -14.08 -6.06
CA ASN A 21 22.69 -12.63 -5.83
C ASN A 21 22.87 -11.85 -7.14
N ARG A 22 23.57 -12.42 -8.13
CA ARG A 22 23.73 -11.79 -9.46
C ARG A 22 22.41 -11.76 -10.23
N LYS A 23 21.64 -12.85 -10.24
CA LYS A 23 20.31 -12.89 -10.89
C LYS A 23 19.35 -11.90 -10.24
N ARG A 24 19.29 -11.87 -8.91
CA ARG A 24 18.47 -10.91 -8.16
C ARG A 24 18.80 -9.47 -8.53
N GLN A 25 20.09 -9.13 -8.61
CA GLN A 25 20.49 -7.78 -8.99
C GLN A 25 20.08 -7.45 -10.43
N HIS A 26 20.29 -8.37 -11.36
CA HIS A 26 19.85 -8.22 -12.75
C HIS A 26 18.34 -7.95 -12.85
N ASP A 27 17.52 -8.73 -12.14
CA ASP A 27 16.06 -8.57 -12.17
C ASP A 27 15.64 -7.20 -11.58
N LEU A 28 16.32 -6.71 -10.54
CA LEU A 28 16.13 -5.35 -10.01
C LEU A 28 16.55 -4.26 -10.98
N ASP A 29 17.65 -4.45 -11.71
CA ASP A 29 18.12 -3.50 -12.71
C ASP A 29 17.11 -3.40 -13.87
N GLU A 30 16.51 -4.52 -14.29
CA GLU A 30 15.45 -4.54 -15.31
C GLU A 30 14.20 -3.80 -14.83
N ILE A 31 13.74 -4.06 -13.60
CA ILE A 31 12.63 -3.33 -12.97
C ILE A 31 12.93 -1.83 -12.91
N SER A 32 14.13 -1.45 -12.47
CA SER A 32 14.53 -0.05 -12.35
C SER A 32 14.51 0.67 -13.70
N ASN A 33 15.03 0.02 -14.75
CA ASN A 33 15.03 0.58 -16.10
C ASN A 33 13.61 0.73 -16.65
N MET A 34 12.76 -0.30 -16.51
CA MET A 34 11.37 -0.24 -16.97
C MET A 34 10.55 0.79 -16.19
N LYS A 35 10.77 0.91 -14.87
CA LYS A 35 10.17 1.95 -14.04
C LYS A 35 10.51 3.34 -14.56
N LYS A 36 11.79 3.60 -14.84
CA LYS A 36 12.23 4.88 -15.40
C LYS A 36 11.58 5.17 -16.76
N GLU A 37 11.53 4.20 -17.66
CA GLU A 37 10.89 4.36 -18.97
C GLU A 37 9.38 4.62 -18.87
N PHE A 38 8.71 3.98 -17.91
CA PHE A 38 7.29 4.20 -17.63
C PHE A 38 7.05 5.60 -17.04
N GLU A 39 7.82 6.00 -16.03
CA GLU A 39 7.73 7.34 -15.42
C GLU A 39 7.93 8.47 -16.44
N GLN A 40 8.90 8.31 -17.35
CA GLN A 40 9.11 9.24 -18.45
C GLN A 40 7.89 9.36 -19.38
N SER A 41 7.16 8.26 -19.60
CA SER A 41 5.93 8.29 -20.41
C SER A 41 4.79 9.06 -19.72
N ILE A 42 4.73 9.04 -18.39
CA ILE A 42 3.72 9.79 -17.62
C ILE A 42 3.96 11.30 -17.77
N VAL A 43 5.21 11.75 -17.67
CA VAL A 43 5.57 13.18 -17.78
C VAL A 43 5.22 13.75 -19.16
N ALA A 44 5.22 12.91 -20.20
CA ALA A 44 4.80 13.28 -21.54
C ALA A 44 3.27 13.41 -21.72
N ALA A 45 2.49 13.34 -20.62
CA ALA A 45 1.02 13.39 -20.59
C ALA A 45 0.31 12.31 -21.44
N ASN A 46 1.04 11.27 -21.83
CA ASN A 46 0.56 10.12 -22.59
C ASN A 46 1.23 8.86 -22.04
N TYR A 47 0.81 8.44 -20.85
CA TYR A 47 1.39 7.27 -20.20
C TYR A 47 1.26 6.03 -21.09
N ASP A 48 2.32 5.23 -21.13
CA ASP A 48 2.39 4.07 -22.02
C ASP A 48 1.87 2.83 -21.29
N VAL A 49 0.66 2.39 -21.67
CA VAL A 49 -0.01 1.19 -21.11
C VAL A 49 0.84 -0.07 -21.31
N ASN A 50 1.61 -0.17 -22.40
CA ASN A 50 2.46 -1.34 -22.63
C ASN A 50 3.62 -1.37 -21.64
N LYS A 51 4.21 -0.21 -21.32
CA LYS A 51 5.26 -0.10 -20.29
C LYS A 51 4.71 -0.35 -18.89
N ALA A 52 3.51 0.15 -18.57
CA ALA A 52 2.83 -0.17 -17.32
C ALA A 52 2.63 -1.68 -17.15
N ASN A 53 2.10 -2.34 -18.19
CA ASN A 53 1.91 -3.80 -18.19
C ASN A 53 3.24 -4.54 -18.03
N LYS A 54 4.28 -4.15 -18.78
CA LYS A 54 5.60 -4.78 -18.67
C LYS A 54 6.19 -4.62 -17.27
N LEU A 55 6.02 -3.46 -16.64
CA LEU A 55 6.49 -3.21 -15.28
C LEU A 55 5.75 -4.08 -14.25
N VAL A 56 4.43 -4.24 -14.39
CA VAL A 56 3.64 -5.14 -13.53
C VAL A 56 4.11 -6.59 -13.67
N VAL A 57 4.36 -7.06 -14.89
CA VAL A 57 4.89 -8.41 -15.14
C VAL A 57 6.26 -8.60 -14.46
N LEU A 58 7.15 -7.62 -14.55
CA LEU A 58 8.46 -7.70 -13.89
C LEU A 58 8.33 -7.72 -12.36
N TYR A 59 7.36 -6.97 -11.79
CA TYR A 59 7.06 -7.05 -10.36
C TYR A 59 6.55 -8.44 -9.97
N ASP A 60 5.60 -9.02 -10.72
CA ASP A 60 5.07 -10.35 -10.45
C ASP A 60 6.17 -11.42 -10.48
N GLN A 61 7.02 -11.39 -11.52
CA GLN A 61 8.17 -12.30 -11.65
C GLN A 61 9.13 -12.20 -10.46
N PHE A 62 9.44 -10.98 -10.01
CA PHE A 62 10.34 -10.79 -8.87
C PHE A 62 9.71 -11.30 -7.56
N ILE A 63 8.42 -11.04 -7.34
CA ILE A 63 7.69 -11.48 -6.14
C ILE A 63 7.64 -13.02 -6.09
N GLU A 64 7.41 -13.68 -7.22
CA GLU A 64 7.37 -15.14 -7.33
C GLU A 64 8.75 -15.78 -7.12
N GLU A 65 9.79 -15.19 -7.72
CA GLU A 65 11.16 -15.72 -7.66
C GLU A 65 11.83 -15.50 -6.30
N TYR A 66 11.54 -14.37 -5.64
CA TYR A 66 12.20 -13.96 -4.40
C TYR A 66 11.22 -13.75 -3.23
N PRO A 67 10.33 -14.70 -2.87
CA PRO A 67 9.20 -14.51 -1.96
C PRO A 67 9.55 -14.10 -0.51
N LYS A 68 10.84 -14.10 -0.17
CA LYS A 68 11.38 -13.68 1.15
C LYS A 68 12.16 -12.37 1.09
N ASP A 69 12.18 -11.71 -0.06
CA ASP A 69 12.86 -10.44 -0.23
C ASP A 69 12.19 -9.34 0.59
N SER A 70 13.00 -8.51 1.23
CA SER A 70 12.50 -7.39 2.03
C SER A 70 11.79 -6.32 1.18
N LEU A 71 12.02 -6.29 -0.14
CA LEU A 71 11.41 -5.32 -1.04
C LEU A 71 9.98 -5.69 -1.46
N ILE A 72 9.54 -6.94 -1.25
CA ILE A 72 8.24 -7.39 -1.75
C ILE A 72 7.08 -6.49 -1.31
N PRO A 73 6.93 -6.12 -0.01
CA PRO A 73 5.81 -5.28 0.41
C PRO A 73 5.76 -3.94 -0.33
N GLU A 74 6.92 -3.31 -0.57
CA GLU A 74 7.02 -2.07 -1.33
C GLU A 74 6.68 -2.28 -2.81
N MET A 75 7.15 -3.37 -3.41
CA MET A 75 6.85 -3.70 -4.81
C MET A 75 5.38 -4.02 -5.02
N MET A 76 4.73 -4.68 -4.07
CA MET A 76 3.28 -4.94 -4.10
C MET A 76 2.48 -3.62 -4.09
N ILE A 77 2.88 -2.64 -3.27
CA ILE A 77 2.27 -1.29 -3.27
C ILE A 77 2.44 -0.62 -4.64
N ALA A 78 3.67 -0.59 -5.16
CA ALA A 78 3.96 0.03 -6.46
C ALA A 78 3.17 -0.62 -7.60
N LYS A 79 3.13 -1.96 -7.63
CA LYS A 79 2.36 -2.75 -8.60
C LYS A 79 0.87 -2.41 -8.53
N ALA A 80 0.28 -2.42 -7.33
CA ALA A 80 -1.13 -2.13 -7.13
C ALA A 80 -1.51 -0.70 -7.57
N ILE A 81 -0.66 0.28 -7.30
CA ILE A 81 -0.87 1.66 -7.77
C ILE A 81 -0.90 1.70 -9.30
N ILE A 82 0.02 0.97 -9.95
CA ILE A 82 0.08 0.93 -11.42
C ILE A 82 -1.20 0.30 -11.99
N GLN A 83 -1.57 -0.87 -11.46
CA GLN A 83 -2.77 -1.61 -11.84
C GLN A 83 -4.04 -0.74 -11.73
N ALA A 84 -4.26 -0.11 -10.57
CA ALA A 84 -5.46 0.68 -10.34
C ALA A 84 -5.50 2.00 -11.12
N SER A 85 -4.35 2.64 -11.35
CA SER A 85 -4.29 4.01 -11.86
C SER A 85 -4.07 4.10 -13.36
N TYR A 86 -3.40 3.11 -13.97
CA TYR A 86 -3.02 3.15 -15.38
C TYR A 86 -3.55 1.96 -16.20
N LEU A 87 -3.90 0.85 -15.56
CA LEU A 87 -4.39 -0.36 -16.25
C LEU A 87 -5.89 -0.61 -16.05
N GLY A 88 -6.53 0.11 -15.13
CA GLY A 88 -7.94 -0.12 -14.78
C GLY A 88 -8.18 -1.39 -13.95
N GLU A 89 -7.12 -2.08 -13.54
CA GLU A 89 -7.14 -3.35 -12.82
C GLU A 89 -7.34 -3.15 -11.31
N THR A 90 -8.32 -2.32 -10.93
CA THR A 90 -8.51 -1.93 -9.52
C THR A 90 -8.79 -3.13 -8.61
N LYS A 91 -9.47 -4.18 -9.12
CA LYS A 91 -9.74 -5.41 -8.36
C LYS A 91 -8.46 -6.19 -8.01
N ASN A 92 -7.51 -6.25 -8.95
CA ASN A 92 -6.21 -6.89 -8.70
C ASN A 92 -5.42 -6.08 -7.67
N ALA A 93 -5.40 -4.75 -7.85
CA ALA A 93 -4.73 -3.83 -6.94
C ALA A 93 -5.20 -3.97 -5.49
N VAL A 94 -6.51 -3.94 -5.23
CA VAL A 94 -7.02 -4.09 -3.85
C VAL A 94 -6.72 -5.47 -3.26
N SER A 95 -6.75 -6.53 -4.06
CA SER A 95 -6.36 -7.88 -3.63
C SER A 95 -4.89 -7.90 -3.20
N ASP A 96 -3.99 -7.36 -4.02
CA ASP A 96 -2.56 -7.31 -3.72
C ASP A 96 -2.29 -6.47 -2.45
N LEU A 97 -2.95 -5.31 -2.32
CA LEU A 97 -2.79 -4.42 -1.17
C LEU A 97 -3.23 -5.08 0.16
N VAL A 98 -4.37 -5.78 0.16
CA VAL A 98 -4.87 -6.48 1.36
C VAL A 98 -3.92 -7.62 1.75
N GLN A 99 -3.41 -8.37 0.76
CA GLN A 99 -2.48 -9.48 1.01
C GLN A 99 -1.18 -9.05 1.72
N ILE A 100 -0.77 -7.78 1.61
CA ILE A 100 0.42 -7.29 2.34
C ILE A 100 0.21 -7.45 3.85
N SER A 101 -0.99 -7.12 4.36
CA SER A 101 -1.30 -7.24 5.78
C SER A 101 -1.38 -8.70 6.27
N GLU A 102 -1.63 -9.64 5.36
CA GLU A 102 -1.74 -11.07 5.68
C GLU A 102 -0.37 -11.76 5.63
N LYS A 103 0.42 -11.47 4.59
CA LYS A 103 1.73 -12.09 4.34
C LYS A 103 2.87 -11.37 5.04
N PHE A 104 2.77 -10.06 5.23
CA PHE A 104 3.82 -9.21 5.79
C PHE A 104 3.29 -8.29 6.90
N PRO A 105 2.59 -8.82 7.93
CA PRO A 105 1.91 -8.03 8.97
C PRO A 105 2.84 -7.13 9.81
N LYS A 106 4.16 -7.34 9.74
CA LYS A 106 5.16 -6.52 10.47
C LYS A 106 5.85 -5.50 9.57
N SER A 107 5.56 -5.50 8.28
CA SER A 107 6.15 -4.53 7.35
C SER A 107 5.49 -3.17 7.52
N PRO A 108 6.24 -2.06 7.34
CA PRO A 108 5.64 -0.72 7.38
C PRO A 108 4.61 -0.50 6.26
N GLN A 109 4.62 -1.33 5.21
CA GLN A 109 3.66 -1.28 4.11
C GLN A 109 2.34 -1.97 4.43
N ALA A 110 2.24 -2.79 5.49
CA ALA A 110 1.00 -3.46 5.84
C ALA A 110 -0.17 -2.50 6.17
N PRO A 111 -0.01 -1.52 7.09
CA PRO A 111 -1.06 -0.52 7.32
C PRO A 111 -1.29 0.37 6.09
N GLN A 112 -0.23 0.71 5.35
CA GLN A 112 -0.34 1.48 4.11
C GLN A 112 -1.17 0.74 3.04
N GLY A 113 -0.99 -0.58 2.92
CA GLY A 113 -1.73 -1.43 2.00
C GLY A 113 -3.22 -1.43 2.31
N LEU A 114 -3.60 -1.61 3.58
CA LEU A 114 -5.00 -1.52 4.01
C LEU A 114 -5.59 -0.13 3.75
N PHE A 115 -4.84 0.93 4.02
CA PHE A 115 -5.28 2.30 3.75
C PHE A 115 -5.57 2.54 2.27
N LEU A 116 -4.64 2.14 1.39
CA LEU A 116 -4.78 2.27 -0.06
C LEU A 116 -5.88 1.37 -0.62
N ALA A 117 -6.03 0.15 -0.10
CA ALA A 117 -7.11 -0.75 -0.49
C ALA A 117 -8.46 -0.11 -0.18
N ALA A 118 -8.61 0.46 1.01
CA ALA A 118 -9.83 1.18 1.40
C ALA A 118 -10.11 2.38 0.46
N ASP A 119 -9.07 3.15 0.13
CA ASP A 119 -9.20 4.28 -0.79
C ASP A 119 -9.62 3.84 -2.20
N PHE A 120 -9.06 2.75 -2.73
CA PHE A 120 -9.46 2.23 -4.03
C PHE A 120 -10.86 1.59 -4.02
N TYR A 121 -11.24 0.89 -2.94
CA TYR A 121 -12.60 0.40 -2.77
C TYR A 121 -13.61 1.56 -2.80
N GLN A 122 -13.39 2.64 -2.05
CA GLN A 122 -14.32 3.76 -2.02
C GLN A 122 -14.31 4.59 -3.31
N SER A 123 -13.14 4.89 -3.87
CA SER A 123 -13.01 5.93 -4.90
C SER A 123 -13.26 5.36 -6.29
N LYS A 124 -12.70 4.18 -6.57
CA LYS A 124 -12.72 3.53 -7.89
C LYS A 124 -13.80 2.45 -8.00
N LEU A 125 -14.01 1.64 -6.97
CA LEU A 125 -15.00 0.56 -7.00
C LEU A 125 -16.37 0.95 -6.46
N LYS A 126 -16.48 2.06 -5.73
CA LYS A 126 -17.69 2.49 -5.00
C LYS A 126 -18.21 1.41 -4.03
N ASP A 127 -17.31 0.59 -3.54
CA ASP A 127 -17.57 -0.51 -2.61
C ASP A 127 -17.25 -0.05 -1.18
N PHE A 128 -18.21 0.64 -0.57
CA PHE A 128 -18.03 1.20 0.78
C PHE A 128 -17.94 0.13 1.85
N ASP A 129 -18.50 -1.07 1.64
CA ASP A 129 -18.45 -2.15 2.62
C ASP A 129 -17.03 -2.72 2.73
N ASN A 130 -16.37 -2.97 1.60
CA ASN A 130 -14.98 -3.44 1.63
C ASN A 130 -14.00 -2.32 2.01
N ALA A 131 -14.28 -1.06 1.65
CA ALA A 131 -13.51 0.08 2.18
C ALA A 131 -13.59 0.16 3.72
N ARG A 132 -14.79 -0.03 4.28
CA ARG A 132 -15.03 -0.06 5.73
C ARG A 132 -14.20 -1.14 6.41
N LYS A 133 -14.23 -2.36 5.89
CA LYS A 133 -13.46 -3.50 6.44
C LYS A 133 -11.96 -3.21 6.47
N CYS A 134 -11.42 -2.63 5.39
CA CYS A 134 -9.99 -2.30 5.31
C CYS A 134 -9.58 -1.24 6.35
N TYR A 135 -10.36 -0.15 6.48
CA TYR A 135 -10.08 0.86 7.52
C TYR A 135 -10.21 0.29 8.93
N GLN A 136 -11.25 -0.51 9.21
CA GLN A 136 -11.43 -1.14 10.53
C GLN A 136 -10.25 -2.05 10.87
N LYS A 137 -9.88 -2.95 9.95
CA LYS A 137 -8.73 -3.84 10.13
C LYS A 137 -7.45 -3.05 10.40
N MET A 138 -7.23 -1.95 9.67
CA MET A 138 -6.06 -1.10 9.88
C MET A 138 -6.04 -0.48 11.28
N ILE A 139 -7.18 0.04 11.74
CA ILE A 139 -7.33 0.66 13.07
C ILE A 139 -7.12 -0.35 14.20
N GLU A 140 -7.61 -1.58 14.00
CA GLU A 140 -7.52 -2.68 14.97
C GLU A 140 -6.10 -3.25 15.04
N ASP A 141 -5.50 -3.57 13.89
CA ASP A 141 -4.20 -4.25 13.82
C ASP A 141 -3.01 -3.29 13.96
N TYR A 142 -3.17 -2.03 13.55
CA TYR A 142 -2.10 -1.02 13.51
C TYR A 142 -2.46 0.28 14.25
N PRO A 143 -2.88 0.23 15.52
CA PRO A 143 -3.43 1.39 16.24
C PRO A 143 -2.43 2.55 16.44
N LYS A 144 -1.12 2.27 16.31
CA LYS A 144 -0.02 3.24 16.50
C LYS A 144 0.56 3.76 15.18
N ASP A 145 0.06 3.28 14.04
CA ASP A 145 0.55 3.73 12.73
C ASP A 145 0.16 5.21 12.47
N PRO A 146 1.04 6.02 11.84
CA PRO A 146 0.74 7.41 11.53
C PRO A 146 -0.51 7.64 10.67
N LEU A 147 -0.92 6.67 9.85
CA LEU A 147 -2.11 6.77 9.01
C LEU A 147 -3.40 6.42 9.78
N THR A 148 -3.33 5.80 10.96
CA THR A 148 -4.51 5.35 11.72
C THR A 148 -5.47 6.48 12.11
N PRO A 149 -5.00 7.65 12.58
CA PRO A 149 -5.89 8.80 12.81
C PRO A 149 -6.68 9.21 11.55
N GLN A 150 -6.01 9.20 10.39
CA GLN A 150 -6.65 9.52 9.12
C GLN A 150 -7.66 8.45 8.71
N ALA A 151 -7.33 7.16 8.87
CA ALA A 151 -8.25 6.06 8.63
C ALA A 151 -9.53 6.16 9.46
N LYS A 152 -9.45 6.56 10.74
CA LYS A 152 -10.63 6.79 11.60
C LYS A 152 -11.55 7.87 11.05
N ILE A 153 -10.97 8.98 10.58
CA ILE A 153 -11.72 10.10 9.99
C ILE A 153 -12.41 9.65 8.70
N LEU A 154 -11.69 8.97 7.81
CA LEU A 154 -12.23 8.48 6.55
C LEU A 154 -13.32 7.44 6.77
N LEU A 155 -13.14 6.51 7.71
CA LEU A 155 -14.14 5.53 8.10
C LEU A 155 -15.43 6.17 8.64
N GLN A 156 -15.31 7.20 9.48
CA GLN A 156 -16.47 7.94 10.02
C GLN A 156 -17.25 8.64 8.92
N ASN A 157 -16.58 9.08 7.86
CA ASN A 157 -17.13 9.87 6.78
C ASN A 157 -17.41 9.06 5.50
N LEU A 158 -17.18 7.75 5.55
CA LEU A 158 -17.26 6.88 4.40
C LEU A 158 -18.65 6.88 3.78
N GLY A 159 -18.69 7.13 2.47
CA GLY A 159 -19.93 7.18 1.68
C GLY A 159 -20.75 8.47 1.82
N LYS A 160 -20.33 9.41 2.68
CA LYS A 160 -21.03 10.69 2.84
C LYS A 160 -20.77 11.63 1.68
N THR A 161 -21.78 12.41 1.30
CA THR A 161 -21.63 13.47 0.30
C THR A 161 -20.97 14.72 0.91
N PRO A 162 -20.42 15.63 0.08
CA PRO A 162 -19.93 16.92 0.56
C PRO A 162 -20.97 17.72 1.35
N GLU A 163 -22.23 17.65 0.95
CA GLU A 163 -23.35 18.34 1.60
C GLU A 163 -23.61 17.77 3.00
N GLU A 164 -23.67 16.44 3.15
CA GLU A 164 -23.83 15.79 4.45
C GLU A 164 -22.66 16.09 5.39
N LEU A 165 -21.43 16.13 4.86
CA LEU A 165 -20.25 16.51 5.63
C LEU A 165 -20.29 17.97 6.07
N LEU A 166 -20.73 18.88 5.19
CA LEU A 166 -20.89 20.29 5.52
C LEU A 166 -21.92 20.48 6.63
N GLU A 167 -23.07 19.80 6.55
CA GLU A 167 -24.09 19.86 7.58
C GLU A 167 -23.56 19.43 8.96
N ILE A 168 -22.83 18.31 9.01
CA ILE A 168 -22.21 17.81 10.25
C ILE A 168 -21.22 18.82 10.83
N ILE A 169 -20.41 19.48 9.98
CA ILE A 169 -19.43 20.49 10.41
C ILE A 169 -20.14 21.73 10.96
N LEU A 170 -21.20 22.21 10.28
CA LEU A 170 -21.97 23.38 10.71
C LEU A 170 -22.68 23.12 12.05
N GLN A 171 -23.26 21.92 12.23
CA GLN A 171 -23.87 21.53 13.50
C GLN A 171 -22.85 21.47 14.64
N LYS A 172 -21.66 20.90 14.41
CA LYS A 172 -20.59 20.86 15.43
C LYS A 172 -20.12 22.25 15.84
N LYS A 173 -19.90 23.16 14.88
CA LYS A 173 -19.53 24.56 15.19
C LYS A 173 -20.61 25.28 16.00
N GLY A 174 -21.87 25.13 15.62
CA GLY A 174 -22.99 25.71 16.37
C GLY A 174 -23.09 25.18 17.80
N LEU A 175 -22.73 23.91 18.05
CA LEU A 175 -22.66 23.34 19.41
C LEU A 175 -21.47 23.86 20.22
N GLU A 176 -20.31 24.11 19.58
CA GLU A 176 -19.14 24.72 20.22
C GLU A 176 -19.44 26.17 20.66
N ASP A 177 -20.08 26.96 19.79
CA ASP A 177 -20.44 28.36 20.10
C ASP A 177 -21.40 28.46 21.32
N ILE A 178 -22.39 27.55 21.44
CA ILE A 178 -23.31 27.49 22.59
C ILE A 178 -22.59 27.05 23.88
N SER A 179 -21.58 26.19 23.78
CA SER A 179 -20.82 25.70 24.94
C SER A 179 -19.87 26.76 25.54
N HIS A 180 -19.51 27.79 24.77
CA HIS A 180 -18.66 28.89 25.23
C HIS A 180 -19.44 30.09 25.79
N GLU A 181 -20.72 30.27 25.45
CA GLU A 181 -21.58 31.35 26.00
C GLU A 181 -22.21 31.05 27.37
N SER A 182 -22.25 29.80 27.81
CA SER A 182 -23.00 29.38 29.01
C SER A 182 -22.17 29.36 30.32
N VAL A 183 -20.98 29.97 30.35
CA VAL A 183 -20.14 30.04 31.57
C VAL A 183 -19.73 31.48 31.91
N THR A 184 -20.69 32.29 32.34
CA THR A 184 -20.42 33.37 33.30
C THR A 184 -21.31 33.15 34.52
N PRO A 185 -20.77 32.68 35.67
CA PRO A 185 -21.53 32.72 36.89
C PRO A 185 -21.56 34.19 37.33
N GLU A 186 -22.74 34.83 37.22
CA GLU A 186 -23.02 36.08 37.91
C GLU A 186 -22.72 35.91 39.40
N LYS A 187 -21.57 36.42 39.83
CA LYS A 187 -21.28 36.62 41.24
C LYS A 187 -22.00 37.89 41.67
N LYS A 188 -23.06 37.69 42.46
CA LYS A 188 -23.63 38.69 43.37
C LYS A 188 -22.58 39.30 44.28
#